data_AF-A0AAD1AQJ5-F1
#
_entry.id   AF-A0AAD1AQJ5-F1
#
_cell.length_a   1.000
_cell.length_b   1.000
_cell.length_c   1.000
_cell.angle_alpha   90.00
_cell.angle_beta   90.00
_cell.angle_gamma   90.00
#
_symmetry.space_group_name_H-M   'P 1'
#
loop_
_entity.id
_entity.type
_entity.pdbx_description
1 polymer ?
#
loop_
_entity_poly.entity_id
_entity_poly.type
_entity_poly.pdbx_seq_one_letter_code
_entity_poly.pdbx_strand_id
1 'polypeptide(L)'
;MRRKKLRAFTLIEVVAALGVIILLTLALVLTIQGQMKRVDTQNLKATVATVNTQLEMTYNEPDQGGVDFSSPDQLVKKDVISQSQADALKKGGYKLTSGSPPKFAK
;
A
#
# COMPACT_ATOMS: atom_id res chain seq x y z
N MET A 1 33.97 -45.31 -24.91
CA MET A 1 33.23 -44.29 -24.13
C MET A 1 32.58 -44.94 -22.90
N ARG A 2 33.02 -44.63 -21.67
CA ARG A 2 32.39 -45.16 -20.44
C ARG A 2 31.10 -44.37 -20.16
N ARG A 3 29.94 -45.03 -20.23
CA ARG A 3 28.65 -44.43 -19.80
C ARG A 3 28.63 -44.34 -18.27
N LYS A 4 28.60 -43.13 -17.70
CA LYS A 4 28.32 -42.91 -16.27
C LYS A 4 26.89 -43.39 -16.00
N LYS A 5 26.71 -44.39 -15.13
CA LYS A 5 25.38 -44.76 -14.62
C LYS A 5 24.89 -43.63 -13.71
N LEU A 6 23.81 -42.97 -14.09
CA LEU A 6 23.08 -42.06 -13.22
C LEU A 6 22.43 -42.89 -12.11
N ARG A 7 22.72 -42.58 -10.84
CA ARG A 7 22.03 -43.21 -9.71
C ARG A 7 20.61 -42.64 -9.68
N ALA A 8 19.61 -43.52 -9.70
CA ALA A 8 18.21 -43.11 -9.53
C ALA A 8 17.99 -42.68 -8.08
N PHE A 9 17.19 -41.62 -7.90
CA PHE A 9 16.78 -41.14 -6.58
C PHE A 9 15.86 -42.16 -5.90
N THR A 10 16.02 -42.31 -4.59
CA THR A 10 15.15 -43.20 -3.80
C THR A 10 13.81 -42.53 -3.51
N LEU A 11 12.74 -43.31 -3.36
CA LEU A 11 11.39 -42.80 -3.11
C LEU A 11 11.33 -41.93 -1.83
N ILE A 12 12.10 -42.30 -0.81
CA ILE A 12 12.23 -41.55 0.45
C ILE A 12 12.86 -40.17 0.22
N GLU A 13 13.91 -40.09 -0.60
CA GLU A 13 14.59 -38.82 -0.92
C GLU A 13 13.66 -37.86 -1.68
N VAL A 14 12.84 -38.40 -2.60
CA VAL A 14 11.84 -37.61 -3.31
C VAL A 14 10.76 -37.08 -2.36
N VAL A 15 10.26 -37.91 -1.44
CA VAL A 15 9.26 -37.49 -0.44
C VAL A 15 9.83 -36.42 0.50
N ALA A 16 11.07 -36.58 0.95
CA ALA A 16 11.76 -35.59 1.76
C ALA A 16 11.93 -34.26 1.01
N ALA A 17 12.36 -34.30 -0.26
CA ALA A 17 12.50 -33.12 -1.10
C ALA A 17 11.15 -32.41 -1.33
N LEU A 18 10.08 -33.17 -1.58
CA LEU A 18 8.73 -32.61 -1.72
C LEU A 18 8.26 -31.92 -0.43
N GLY A 19 8.52 -32.54 0.73
CA GLY A 19 8.22 -31.92 2.03
C GLY A 19 8.92 -30.58 2.21
N VAL A 20 10.22 -30.50 1.87
CA VAL A 20 10.99 -29.25 1.94
C VAL A 20 10.43 -28.19 0.98
N ILE A 21 10.10 -28.56 -0.26
CA ILE A 21 9.53 -27.62 -1.24
C ILE A 21 8.20 -27.05 -0.75
N ILE A 22 7.33 -27.87 -0.17
CA ILE A 22 6.06 -27.42 0.39
C ILE A 22 6.29 -26.40 1.52
N LEU A 23 7.21 -26.69 2.43
CA LEU A 23 7.53 -25.76 3.52
C LEU A 23 8.11 -24.43 3.00
N LEU A 24 9.02 -24.48 2.02
CA LEU A 24 9.60 -23.29 1.42
C LEU A 24 8.57 -22.44 0.68
N THR A 25 7.65 -23.06 -0.07
CA THR A 25 6.60 -22.34 -0.79
C THR A 25 5.61 -21.69 0.17
N LEU A 26 5.22 -22.36 1.26
CA LEU A 26 4.39 -21.76 2.31
C LEU A 26 5.08 -20.56 2.97
N ALA A 27 6.36 -20.69 3.33
CA ALA A 27 7.14 -19.60 3.91
C ALA A 27 7.26 -18.39 2.96
N LEU A 28 7.44 -18.66 1.66
CA LEU A 28 7.48 -17.61 0.64
C LEU A 28 6.15 -16.86 0.54
N VAL A 29 5.02 -17.57 0.50
CA VAL A 29 3.69 -16.95 0.43
C VAL A 29 3.45 -16.03 1.63
N LEU A 30 3.75 -16.49 2.85
CA LEU A 30 3.62 -15.66 4.06
C LEU A 30 4.51 -14.41 4.01
N THR A 31 5.73 -14.55 3.50
CA THR A 31 6.66 -13.43 3.34
C THR A 31 6.13 -12.39 2.35
N ILE A 32 5.62 -12.85 1.19
CA ILE A 32 5.04 -11.96 0.17
C ILE A 32 3.81 -11.23 0.73
N GLN A 33 2.92 -11.91 1.45
CA GLN A 33 1.76 -11.27 2.09
C GLN A 33 2.18 -10.20 3.09
N GLY A 34 3.21 -10.48 3.91
CA GLY A 34 3.77 -9.50 4.84
C GLY A 34 4.36 -8.28 4.13
N GLN A 35 5.07 -8.50 3.02
CA GLN A 35 5.62 -7.41 2.19
C GLN A 35 4.51 -6.57 1.55
N MET A 36 3.49 -7.19 0.95
CA MET A 36 2.35 -6.46 0.35
C MET A 36 1.64 -5.58 1.38
N LYS A 37 1.33 -6.14 2.57
CA LYS A 37 0.69 -5.36 3.65
C LYS A 37 1.55 -4.18 4.10
N ARG A 38 2.87 -4.34 4.14
CA ARG A 38 3.81 -3.26 4.48
C ARG A 38 3.82 -2.18 3.39
N VAL A 39 3.84 -2.57 2.11
CA VAL A 39 3.77 -1.65 0.98
C VAL A 39 2.48 -0.84 1.01
N ASP A 40 1.34 -1.50 1.22
CA ASP A 40 0.03 -0.82 1.32
C ASP A 40 0.02 0.21 2.43
N THR A 41 0.56 -0.14 3.60
CA THR A 41 0.63 0.76 4.76
C THR A 41 1.56 1.96 4.51
N GLN A 42 2.72 1.71 3.89
CA GLN A 42 3.68 2.77 3.56
C GLN A 42 3.14 3.70 2.47
N ASN A 43 2.49 3.14 1.46
CA ASN A 43 1.88 3.89 0.38
C ASN A 43 0.74 4.77 0.90
N LEU A 44 -0.10 4.24 1.80
CA LEU A 44 -1.14 5.02 2.46
C LEU A 44 -0.55 6.16 3.31
N LYS A 45 0.52 5.89 4.07
CA LYS A 45 1.21 6.93 4.85
C LYS A 45 1.79 8.03 3.97
N ALA A 46 2.41 7.67 2.85
CA ALA A 46 2.93 8.63 1.87
C ALA A 46 1.79 9.45 1.26
N THR A 47 0.69 8.80 0.88
CA THR A 47 -0.52 9.44 0.34
C THR A 47 -1.08 10.49 1.30
N VAL A 48 -1.22 10.15 2.59
CA VAL A 48 -1.67 11.09 3.63
C VAL A 48 -0.74 12.29 3.74
N ALA A 49 0.58 12.06 3.74
CA ALA A 49 1.56 13.14 3.81
C ALA A 49 1.46 14.08 2.60
N THR A 50 1.42 13.52 1.39
CA THR A 50 1.29 14.28 0.14
C THR A 50 0.00 15.10 0.11
N VAL A 51 -1.13 14.48 0.43
CA VAL A 51 -2.44 15.16 0.45
C VAL A 51 -2.46 16.27 1.51
N ASN A 52 -1.92 16.03 2.71
CA ASN A 52 -1.86 17.07 3.74
C ASN A 52 -0.95 18.23 3.34
N THR A 53 0.15 17.98 2.63
CA THR A 53 1.00 19.03 2.08
C THR A 53 0.29 19.81 0.97
N GLN A 54 -0.43 19.13 0.07
CA GLN A 54 -1.24 19.78 -0.97
C GLN A 54 -2.31 20.68 -0.36
N LEU A 55 -3.02 20.17 0.64
CA LEU A 55 -3.99 20.94 1.43
C LEU A 55 -3.37 22.17 2.08
N GLU A 56 -2.21 22.03 2.70
CA GLU A 56 -1.52 23.14 3.35
C GLU A 56 -1.02 24.18 2.34
N MET A 57 -0.57 23.76 1.16
CA MET A 57 -0.22 24.68 0.08
C MET A 57 -1.44 25.46 -0.42
N THR A 58 -2.52 24.75 -0.78
CA THR A 58 -3.75 25.39 -1.31
C THR A 58 -4.43 26.27 -0.27
N TYR A 59 -4.42 25.89 1.01
CA TYR A 59 -4.97 26.71 2.08
C TYR A 59 -4.17 27.99 2.33
N ASN A 60 -2.89 28.02 2.00
CA ASN A 60 -2.06 29.21 2.18
C ASN A 60 -1.97 30.08 0.91
N GLU A 61 -2.60 29.66 -0.20
CA GLU A 61 -2.67 30.49 -1.41
C GLU A 61 -3.57 31.72 -1.16
N PRO A 62 -3.18 32.93 -1.62
CA PRO A 62 -3.95 34.17 -1.38
C PRO A 62 -5.35 34.16 -2.01
N ASP A 63 -5.51 33.44 -3.12
CA ASP A 63 -6.77 33.22 -3.82
C ASP A 63 -7.00 31.70 -3.90
N GLN A 64 -7.49 31.11 -2.81
CA GLN A 64 -7.75 29.67 -2.67
C GLN A 64 -8.85 29.18 -3.64
N GLY A 65 -9.24 29.96 -4.67
CA GLY A 65 -10.18 29.57 -5.72
C GLY A 65 -11.58 29.23 -5.21
N GLY A 66 -11.95 29.72 -4.02
CA GLY A 66 -13.16 29.33 -3.32
C GLY A 66 -13.23 27.83 -3.02
N VAL A 67 -12.08 27.20 -2.76
CA VAL A 67 -12.03 25.81 -2.27
C VAL A 67 -12.70 25.75 -0.90
N ASP A 68 -13.68 24.86 -0.77
CA ASP A 68 -14.29 24.54 0.50
C ASP A 68 -13.57 23.35 1.12
N PHE A 69 -12.88 23.59 2.24
CA PHE A 69 -12.13 22.57 2.96
C PHE A 69 -12.97 21.84 4.02
N SER A 70 -14.30 22.00 4.00
CA SER A 70 -15.21 21.35 4.96
C SER A 70 -15.38 19.84 4.73
N SER A 71 -15.13 19.37 3.50
CA SER A 71 -15.35 17.96 3.15
C SER A 71 -14.40 17.43 2.08
N PRO A 72 -14.03 16.14 2.14
CA PRO A 72 -13.21 15.49 1.11
C PRO A 72 -13.78 15.60 -0.30
N ASP A 73 -15.10 15.57 -0.46
CA ASP A 73 -15.77 15.63 -1.77
C ASP A 73 -15.55 16.98 -2.47
N GLN A 74 -15.49 18.07 -1.70
CA GLN A 74 -15.21 19.40 -2.24
C GLN A 74 -13.74 19.55 -2.65
N LEU A 75 -12.83 18.91 -1.92
CA LEU A 75 -11.40 18.85 -2.27
C LEU A 75 -11.18 18.10 -3.58
N VAL A 76 -11.93 17.01 -3.82
CA VAL A 76 -11.90 16.29 -5.11
C VAL A 76 -12.50 17.13 -6.23
N LYS A 77 -13.66 17.75 -5.98
CA LYS A 77 -14.37 18.57 -6.98
C LYS A 77 -13.54 19.77 -7.47
N LYS A 78 -12.65 20.28 -6.62
CA LYS A 78 -11.74 21.39 -6.90
C LYS A 78 -10.35 20.93 -7.34
N ASP A 79 -10.16 19.65 -7.61
CA ASP A 79 -8.89 19.03 -8.02
C ASP A 79 -7.71 19.26 -7.05
N VAL A 80 -8.00 19.53 -5.78
CA VAL A 80 -6.97 19.62 -4.72
C VAL A 80 -6.40 18.24 -4.42
N ILE A 81 -7.25 17.21 -4.50
CA ILE A 81 -6.89 15.80 -4.39
C ILE A 81 -7.63 14.99 -5.46
N SER A 82 -7.07 13.88 -5.90
CA SER A 82 -7.75 12.97 -6.82
C SER A 82 -8.79 12.10 -6.11
N GLN A 83 -9.77 11.58 -6.87
CA GLN A 83 -10.73 10.58 -6.37
C GLN A 83 -10.02 9.34 -5.80
N SER A 84 -8.93 8.89 -6.43
CA SER A 84 -8.17 7.73 -5.98
C SER A 84 -7.48 7.98 -4.63
N GLN A 85 -7.00 9.19 -4.37
CA GLN A 85 -6.44 9.58 -3.07
C GLN A 85 -7.54 9.62 -2.00
N ALA A 86 -8.71 10.21 -2.31
CA ALA A 86 -9.85 10.24 -1.39
C ALA A 86 -10.33 8.83 -1.02
N ASP A 87 -10.43 7.93 -2.00
CA ASP A 87 -10.81 6.53 -1.77
C ASP A 87 -9.79 5.77 -0.93
N ALA A 88 -8.49 5.99 -1.17
CA ALA A 88 -7.42 5.39 -0.38
C ALA A 88 -7.44 5.86 1.09
N LEU A 89 -7.66 7.16 1.31
CA LEU A 89 -7.79 7.75 2.64
C LEU A 89 -9.01 7.19 3.38
N LYS A 90 -10.16 7.10 2.70
CA LYS A 90 -11.40 6.53 3.23
C LYS A 90 -11.24 5.06 3.61
N LYS A 91 -10.65 4.23 2.72
CA LYS A 91 -10.33 2.83 3.01
C LYS A 91 -9.34 2.69 4.17
N GLY A 92 -8.41 3.63 4.29
CA GLY A 92 -7.45 3.73 5.38
C GLY A 92 -8.02 4.20 6.73
N GLY A 93 -9.28 4.62 6.76
CA GLY A 93 -9.96 5.16 7.94
C GLY A 93 -9.55 6.58 8.30
N TYR A 94 -8.93 7.33 7.38
CA TYR A 94 -8.56 8.72 7.61
C TYR A 94 -9.76 9.63 7.37
N LYS A 95 -9.92 10.63 8.25
CA LYS A 95 -10.96 11.65 8.20
C LYS A 95 -10.33 13.02 8.13
N LEU A 96 -11.03 13.94 7.45
CA LEU A 96 -10.64 15.33 7.42
C LEU A 96 -10.94 15.96 8.79
N THR A 97 -9.94 16.59 9.38
CA THR A 97 -10.06 17.29 10.66
C THR A 97 -10.45 18.76 10.40
N SER A 98 -11.21 19.36 11.32
CA SER A 98 -11.69 20.74 11.24
C SER A 98 -10.64 21.79 11.67
N GLY A 99 -9.36 21.55 11.36
CA GLY A 99 -8.25 22.46 11.69
C GLY A 99 -8.02 23.55 10.64
N SER A 100 -7.08 24.46 10.92
CA SER A 100 -6.60 25.49 9.98
C SER A 100 -5.06 25.38 9.81
N PRO A 101 -4.54 24.76 8.74
CA PRO A 101 -5.28 24.08 7.68
C PRO A 101 -5.85 22.73 8.13
N PRO A 102 -6.96 22.28 7.52
CA PRO A 102 -7.53 20.97 7.79
C PRO A 102 -6.62 19.87 7.23
N LYS A 103 -6.53 18.75 7.95
CA LYS A 103 -5.64 17.64 7.62
C LYS A 103 -6.36 16.30 7.74
N PHE A 104 -5.98 15.33 6.92
CA PHE A 104 -6.40 13.94 7.06
C PHE A 104 -5.64 13.27 8.20
N ALA A 105 -6.38 12.81 9.20
CA ALA A 105 -5.89 12.09 10.38
C ALA A 105 -6.83 10.93 10.73
N LYS A 106 -6.40 10.00 11.59
CA LYS A 106 -7.25 8.93 12.10
C LYS A 106 -8.06 9.38 13.31
#